data_AF-A0A3C8CA86-F1
#
_entry.id   AF-A0A3C8CA86-F1
#
_cell.length_a   1.000
_cell.length_b   1.000
_cell.length_c   1.000
_cell.angle_alpha   90.00
_cell.angle_beta   90.00
_cell.angle_gamma   90.00
#
_symmetry.space_group_name_H-M   'P 1'
#
loop_
_entity.id
_entity.type
_entity.pdbx_description
1 polymer ?
#
loop_
_entity_poly.entity_id
_entity_poly.type
_entity_poly.pdbx_seq_one_letter_code
_entity_poly.pdbx_strand_id
1 'polypeptide(L)'
;MTIRLKKTHFLCGFLFLVLTSLAEGVVIQVDSDFDGKLDQWQHKSEDDRLLKVEYDKNGDGKIDQIDVFDGNKKPIRVELDRNFDGTLDQVQHYSKGFILQYIEKDSKFSGLIDWREVYGPNNKVTRLETDENQDGRMDVFQYFPEDGHMERVEYDASHDGKIDRWEFFGNDETLHSINFDINHDGNPDQWQYFKNSTLLIKVEHDTNFDGKVDRWEYFDDYGKMERVELDRNHDGKLDLIKRRP
;
A
#
# COMPACT_ATOMS: atom_id res chain seq x y z
N MET A 1 -5.68 42.25 44.13
CA MET A 1 -4.48 41.68 43.49
C MET A 1 -4.96 40.54 42.60
N THR A 2 -5.12 40.85 41.31
CA THR A 2 -5.90 40.10 40.33
C THR A 2 -4.95 39.19 39.55
N ILE A 3 -5.09 37.87 39.65
CA ILE A 3 -4.30 36.92 38.85
C ILE A 3 -5.20 36.37 37.76
N ARG A 4 -4.89 36.76 36.52
CA ARG A 4 -5.61 36.44 35.29
C ARG A 4 -4.91 35.24 34.65
N LEU A 5 -5.46 34.03 34.77
CA LEU A 5 -4.97 32.86 34.01
C LEU A 5 -5.49 32.96 32.57
N LYS A 6 -4.58 33.07 31.61
CA LYS A 6 -4.86 32.98 30.17
C LYS A 6 -5.02 31.50 29.79
N LYS A 7 -6.21 31.11 29.32
CA LYS A 7 -6.40 29.83 28.61
C LYS A 7 -5.97 30.01 27.15
N THR A 8 -4.79 29.51 26.79
CA THR A 8 -4.39 29.32 25.40
C THR A 8 -5.22 28.17 24.81
N HIS A 9 -6.18 28.50 23.94
CA HIS A 9 -6.85 27.51 23.10
C HIS A 9 -5.99 27.35 21.85
N PHE A 10 -5.45 26.16 21.63
CA PHE A 10 -4.79 25.79 20.38
C PHE A 10 -5.90 25.54 19.36
N LEU A 11 -6.16 26.53 18.50
CA LEU A 11 -7.05 26.40 17.37
C LEU A 11 -6.26 25.71 16.26
N CYS A 12 -6.36 24.37 16.15
CA CYS A 12 -5.91 23.67 14.94
C CYS A 12 -6.84 24.07 13.79
N GLY A 13 -6.45 25.11 13.07
CA GLY A 13 -7.08 25.47 11.81
C GLY A 13 -6.73 24.43 10.76
N PHE A 14 -7.69 23.58 10.41
CA PHE A 14 -7.65 22.86 9.13
C PHE A 14 -7.82 23.91 8.02
N LEU A 15 -6.70 24.23 7.38
CA LEU A 15 -6.67 25.11 6.22
C LEU A 15 -7.21 24.32 5.02
N PHE A 16 -8.52 24.33 4.83
CA PHE A 16 -9.13 23.94 3.55
C PHE A 16 -8.72 24.98 2.51
N LEU A 17 -7.63 24.70 1.79
CA LEU A 17 -7.19 25.50 0.67
C LEU A 17 -8.06 25.12 -0.54
N VAL A 18 -9.29 25.65 -0.56
CA VAL A 18 -10.15 25.59 -1.74
C VAL A 18 -9.58 26.57 -2.76
N LEU A 19 -8.78 26.05 -3.70
CA LEU A 19 -8.52 26.74 -4.96
C LEU A 19 -9.84 26.81 -5.73
N THR A 20 -10.58 27.91 -5.57
CA THR A 20 -11.75 28.20 -6.40
C THR A 20 -11.27 28.66 -7.78
N SER A 21 -11.09 27.73 -8.71
CA SER A 21 -11.16 28.09 -10.12
C SER A 21 -12.63 28.32 -10.47
N LEU A 22 -13.00 29.58 -10.71
CA LEU A 22 -14.31 29.98 -11.21
C LEU A 22 -14.53 29.40 -12.61
N ALA A 23 -15.27 28.31 -12.69
CA ALA A 23 -16.10 27.94 -13.83
C ALA A 23 -17.49 27.64 -13.25
N GLU A 24 -18.51 28.42 -13.61
CA GLU A 24 -19.84 28.32 -13.03
C GLU A 24 -20.53 27.04 -13.53
N GLY A 25 -20.37 25.95 -12.78
CA GLY A 25 -21.07 24.69 -13.03
C GLY A 25 -22.55 24.76 -12.63
N VAL A 26 -23.38 23.93 -13.28
CA VAL A 26 -24.79 23.72 -12.91
C VAL A 26 -24.88 22.56 -11.94
N VAL A 27 -25.64 22.73 -10.85
CA VAL A 27 -25.97 21.64 -9.91
C VAL A 27 -27.43 21.24 -10.09
N ILE A 28 -27.67 19.97 -10.42
CA ILE A 28 -28.99 19.37 -10.55
C ILE A 28 -29.23 18.48 -9.34
N GLN A 29 -30.33 18.70 -8.63
CA GLN A 29 -30.73 17.89 -7.48
C GLN A 29 -31.85 16.93 -7.91
N VAL A 30 -31.73 15.67 -7.54
CA VAL A 30 -32.62 14.59 -7.96
C VAL A 30 -33.09 13.82 -6.73
N ASP A 31 -34.39 13.57 -6.67
CA ASP A 31 -35.02 12.56 -5.83
C ASP A 31 -35.04 11.27 -6.67
N SER A 32 -34.06 10.41 -6.46
CA SER A 32 -33.77 9.26 -7.34
C SER A 32 -34.56 8.01 -6.97
N ASP A 33 -35.06 7.92 -5.73
CA ASP A 33 -35.91 6.84 -5.24
C ASP A 33 -37.39 7.22 -5.08
N PHE A 34 -37.73 8.50 -5.32
CA PHE A 34 -39.07 9.09 -5.28
C PHE A 34 -39.70 9.11 -3.87
N ASP A 35 -38.88 9.22 -2.81
CA ASP A 35 -39.36 9.31 -1.42
C ASP A 35 -39.74 10.74 -0.98
N GLY A 36 -39.49 11.73 -1.84
CA GLY A 36 -39.76 13.15 -1.60
C GLY A 36 -38.60 13.92 -0.97
N LYS A 37 -37.46 13.29 -0.72
CA LYS A 37 -36.20 13.91 -0.33
C LYS A 37 -35.24 13.90 -1.52
N LEU A 38 -34.35 14.89 -1.56
CA LEU A 38 -33.31 14.93 -2.58
C LEU A 38 -32.12 14.13 -2.06
N ASP A 39 -31.77 13.06 -2.78
CA ASP A 39 -30.71 12.12 -2.42
C ASP A 39 -29.53 12.12 -3.40
N GLN A 40 -29.62 12.90 -4.50
CA GLN A 40 -28.58 12.94 -5.52
C GLN A 40 -28.31 14.37 -6.01
N TRP A 41 -27.02 14.72 -6.14
CA TRP A 41 -26.56 16.01 -6.65
C TRP A 41 -25.59 15.81 -7.83
N GLN A 42 -25.99 16.24 -9.03
CA GLN A 42 -25.16 16.17 -10.24
C GLN A 42 -24.54 17.53 -10.53
N HIS A 43 -23.22 17.59 -10.61
CA HIS A 43 -22.44 18.78 -10.96
C HIS A 43 -22.00 18.66 -12.42
N LYS A 44 -22.42 19.63 -13.23
CA LYS A 44 -22.13 19.70 -14.65
C LYS A 44 -21.41 20.99 -15.00
N SER A 45 -20.57 20.92 -16.01
CA SER A 45 -20.00 22.09 -16.68
C SER A 45 -21.06 22.85 -17.49
N GLU A 46 -20.74 24.09 -17.89
CA GLU A 46 -21.59 24.90 -18.77
C GLU A 46 -21.90 24.21 -20.12
N ASP A 47 -20.99 23.35 -20.60
CA ASP A 47 -21.16 22.56 -21.81
C ASP A 47 -21.86 21.20 -21.58
N ASP A 48 -22.61 21.08 -20.48
CA ASP A 48 -23.42 19.90 -20.06
C ASP A 48 -22.60 18.61 -19.85
N ARG A 49 -21.27 18.71 -19.71
CA ARG A 49 -20.45 17.56 -19.33
C ARG A 49 -20.55 17.32 -17.83
N LEU A 50 -20.84 16.07 -17.46
CA LEU A 50 -20.86 15.61 -16.07
C LEU A 50 -19.46 15.66 -15.47
N LEU A 51 -19.34 16.30 -14.31
CA LEU A 51 -18.07 16.46 -13.57
C LEU A 51 -18.07 15.64 -12.28
N LYS A 52 -19.19 15.62 -11.57
CA LYS A 52 -19.34 14.92 -10.29
C LYS A 52 -20.80 14.54 -10.03
N VAL A 53 -21.05 13.40 -9.39
CA VAL A 53 -22.36 13.05 -8.83
C VAL A 53 -22.18 12.62 -7.39
N GLU A 54 -22.96 13.21 -6.49
CA GLU A 54 -22.97 12.88 -5.06
C GLU A 54 -24.28 12.16 -4.72
N TYR A 55 -24.24 11.21 -3.80
CA TYR A 55 -25.39 10.40 -3.37
C TYR A 55 -25.46 10.37 -1.84
N ASP A 56 -26.65 10.61 -1.28
CA ASP A 56 -27.05 10.31 0.10
C ASP A 56 -27.92 9.05 0.06
N LYS A 57 -27.30 7.89 0.28
CA LYS A 57 -27.95 6.58 0.09
C LYS A 57 -28.74 6.14 1.31
N ASN A 58 -28.40 6.62 2.50
CA ASN A 58 -29.09 6.26 3.74
C ASN A 58 -30.14 7.32 4.18
N GLY A 59 -30.18 8.48 3.50
CA GLY A 59 -31.13 9.56 3.73
C GLY A 59 -30.85 10.35 5.02
N ASP A 60 -29.62 10.34 5.52
CA ASP A 60 -29.21 11.01 6.75
C ASP A 60 -28.71 12.45 6.53
N GLY A 61 -28.64 12.89 5.27
CA GLY A 61 -28.19 14.22 4.84
C GLY A 61 -26.68 14.33 4.67
N LYS A 62 -25.91 13.24 4.80
CA LYS A 62 -24.50 13.16 4.47
C LYS A 62 -24.30 12.45 3.14
N ILE A 63 -23.13 12.66 2.54
CA ILE A 63 -22.80 12.07 1.23
C ILE A 63 -22.12 10.73 1.46
N ASP A 64 -22.72 9.69 0.89
CA ASP A 64 -22.27 8.29 1.01
C ASP A 64 -21.46 7.82 -0.21
N GLN A 65 -21.61 8.50 -1.35
CA GLN A 65 -20.85 8.20 -2.55
C GLN A 65 -20.61 9.47 -3.38
N ILE A 66 -19.40 9.57 -3.93
CA ILE A 66 -19.02 10.60 -4.90
C ILE A 66 -18.43 9.94 -6.15
N ASP A 67 -19.13 10.09 -7.28
CA ASP A 67 -18.62 9.70 -8.59
C ASP A 67 -18.01 10.92 -9.27
N VAL A 68 -16.74 10.83 -9.67
CA VAL A 68 -16.01 11.91 -10.34
C VAL A 68 -15.73 11.53 -11.78
N PHE A 69 -15.97 12.48 -12.69
CA PHE A 69 -15.94 12.28 -14.14
C PHE A 69 -14.93 13.23 -14.81
N ASP A 70 -14.33 12.77 -15.91
CA ASP A 70 -13.46 13.58 -16.78
C ASP A 70 -14.18 13.94 -18.09
N GLY A 71 -15.44 14.38 -17.97
CA GLY A 71 -16.31 14.72 -19.11
C GLY A 71 -16.83 13.52 -19.93
N ASN A 72 -16.49 12.29 -19.54
CA ASN A 72 -17.06 11.06 -20.08
C ASN A 72 -18.31 10.63 -19.31
N LYS A 73 -19.10 9.69 -19.86
CA LYS A 73 -20.28 9.11 -19.18
C LYS A 73 -19.96 8.19 -18.01
N LYS A 74 -18.71 7.73 -17.90
CA LYS A 74 -18.27 6.80 -16.87
C LYS A 74 -17.29 7.52 -15.93
N PRO A 75 -17.36 7.27 -14.62
CA PRO A 75 -16.49 7.94 -13.67
C PRO A 75 -15.04 7.45 -13.84
N ILE A 76 -14.10 8.34 -13.54
CA ILE A 76 -12.67 8.04 -13.40
C ILE A 76 -12.30 7.77 -11.94
N ARG A 77 -13.16 8.18 -10.99
CA ARG A 77 -12.98 7.94 -9.56
C ARG A 77 -14.33 7.78 -8.88
N VAL A 78 -14.43 6.85 -7.93
CA VAL A 78 -15.62 6.64 -7.10
C VAL A 78 -15.18 6.61 -5.65
N GLU A 79 -15.66 7.53 -4.84
CA GLU A 79 -15.41 7.62 -3.40
C GLU A 79 -16.64 7.11 -2.65
N LEU A 80 -16.46 6.35 -1.57
CA LEU A 80 -17.53 5.70 -0.83
C LEU A 80 -17.32 5.86 0.67
N ASP A 81 -18.41 6.12 1.38
CA ASP A 81 -18.54 5.92 2.82
C ASP A 81 -19.20 4.55 3.03
N ARG A 82 -18.44 3.56 3.47
CA ARG A 82 -18.91 2.19 3.65
C ARG A 82 -19.58 1.98 5.00
N ASN A 83 -19.27 2.81 5.99
CA ASN A 83 -19.79 2.67 7.35
C ASN A 83 -20.88 3.70 7.71
N PHE A 84 -21.15 4.65 6.80
CA PHE A 84 -22.11 5.74 6.93
C PHE A 84 -21.82 6.69 8.11
N ASP A 85 -20.54 6.95 8.40
CA ASP A 85 -20.14 7.87 9.47
C ASP A 85 -20.02 9.34 9.02
N GLY A 86 -20.07 9.59 7.71
CA GLY A 86 -19.87 10.87 7.04
C GLY A 86 -18.47 11.08 6.48
N THR A 87 -17.60 10.09 6.59
CA THR A 87 -16.22 10.13 6.09
C THR A 87 -16.08 9.10 4.97
N LEU A 88 -15.65 9.55 3.80
CA LEU A 88 -15.35 8.63 2.70
C LEU A 88 -14.12 7.80 3.07
N ASP A 89 -14.29 6.49 3.09
CA ASP A 89 -13.30 5.52 3.60
C ASP A 89 -12.81 4.55 2.52
N GLN A 90 -13.32 4.67 1.28
CA GLN A 90 -12.83 3.92 0.13
C GLN A 90 -12.83 4.77 -1.13
N VAL A 91 -11.76 4.67 -1.93
CA VAL A 91 -11.63 5.34 -3.22
C VAL A 91 -11.26 4.33 -4.29
N GLN A 92 -12.02 4.30 -5.39
CA GLN A 92 -11.76 3.46 -6.56
C GLN A 92 -11.29 4.34 -7.71
N HIS A 93 -10.22 3.92 -8.39
CA HIS A 93 -9.64 4.65 -9.51
C HIS A 93 -9.78 3.88 -10.81
N TYR A 94 -10.29 4.54 -11.85
CA TYR A 94 -10.54 3.96 -13.15
C TYR A 94 -9.76 4.71 -14.24
N SER A 95 -9.25 3.96 -15.22
CA SER A 95 -8.74 4.56 -16.45
C SER A 95 -9.85 5.23 -17.25
N LYS A 96 -9.51 6.05 -18.26
CA LYS A 96 -10.51 6.65 -19.18
C LYS A 96 -11.35 5.62 -19.94
N GLY A 97 -10.84 4.39 -20.08
CA GLY A 97 -11.57 3.25 -20.66
C GLY A 97 -12.52 2.55 -19.68
N PHE A 98 -12.64 3.04 -18.44
CA PHE A 98 -13.37 2.43 -17.34
C PHE A 98 -12.85 1.03 -16.96
N ILE A 99 -11.53 0.90 -16.94
CA ILE A 99 -10.84 -0.26 -16.38
C ILE A 99 -10.38 0.13 -14.98
N LEU A 100 -10.76 -0.65 -13.96
CA LEU A 100 -10.35 -0.44 -12.57
C LEU A 100 -8.83 -0.60 -12.46
N GLN A 101 -8.15 0.43 -11.94
CA GLN A 101 -6.69 0.45 -11.80
C GLN A 101 -6.27 0.13 -10.37
N TYR A 102 -6.89 0.79 -9.38
CA TYR A 102 -6.64 0.49 -7.98
C TYR A 102 -7.79 0.94 -7.08
N ILE A 103 -7.86 0.36 -5.90
CA ILE A 103 -8.77 0.74 -4.81
C ILE A 103 -7.94 1.08 -3.58
N GLU A 104 -8.25 2.19 -2.93
CA GLU A 104 -7.69 2.61 -1.64
C GLU A 104 -8.78 2.50 -0.57
N LYS A 105 -8.42 2.06 0.63
CA LYS A 105 -9.34 1.87 1.75
C LYS A 105 -8.70 2.32 3.06
N ASP A 106 -9.49 2.98 3.89
CA ASP A 106 -9.32 2.98 5.33
C ASP A 106 -10.00 1.72 5.84
N SER A 107 -9.22 0.66 6.05
CA SER A 107 -9.74 -0.66 6.37
C SER A 107 -10.28 -0.73 7.81
N LYS A 108 -9.86 0.21 8.67
CA LYS A 108 -10.19 0.26 10.11
C LYS A 108 -11.07 1.45 10.50
N PHE A 109 -11.48 2.28 9.55
CA PHE A 109 -12.27 3.51 9.78
C PHE A 109 -11.59 4.46 10.77
N SER A 110 -10.28 4.63 10.60
CA SER A 110 -9.41 5.48 11.42
C SER A 110 -9.32 6.93 10.94
N GLY A 111 -9.77 7.22 9.72
CA GLY A 111 -9.59 8.47 8.98
C GLY A 111 -8.34 8.49 8.09
N LEU A 112 -7.55 7.40 8.06
CA LEU A 112 -6.34 7.27 7.25
C LEU A 112 -6.46 6.06 6.33
N ILE A 113 -6.07 6.23 5.07
CA ILE A 113 -5.98 5.11 4.12
C ILE A 113 -4.81 4.21 4.53
N ASP A 114 -5.11 2.95 4.82
CA ASP A 114 -4.10 1.96 5.23
C ASP A 114 -3.98 0.75 4.29
N TRP A 115 -4.77 0.73 3.22
CA TRP A 115 -4.84 -0.41 2.31
C TRP A 115 -5.00 0.04 0.86
N ARG A 116 -4.21 -0.53 -0.06
CA ARG A 116 -4.37 -0.34 -1.51
C ARG A 116 -4.34 -1.67 -2.26
N GLU A 117 -5.26 -1.84 -3.19
CA GLU A 117 -5.36 -2.97 -4.11
C GLU A 117 -5.10 -2.49 -5.52
N VAL A 118 -4.09 -3.01 -6.21
CA VAL A 118 -3.78 -2.67 -7.60
C VAL A 118 -4.24 -3.80 -8.53
N TYR A 119 -5.01 -3.44 -9.55
CA TYR A 119 -5.66 -4.36 -10.47
C TYR A 119 -4.97 -4.41 -11.84
N GLY A 120 -4.79 -5.62 -12.35
CA GLY A 120 -4.31 -5.88 -13.71
C GLY A 120 -5.43 -5.84 -14.76
N PRO A 121 -5.10 -6.05 -16.05
CA PRO A 121 -6.05 -5.95 -17.17
C PRO A 121 -7.26 -6.89 -17.13
N ASN A 122 -7.18 -7.99 -16.36
CA ASN A 122 -8.22 -9.00 -16.20
C ASN A 122 -9.05 -8.81 -14.91
N ASN A 123 -8.97 -7.63 -14.27
CA ASN A 123 -9.58 -7.33 -12.97
C ASN A 123 -9.11 -8.25 -11.84
N LYS A 124 -7.94 -8.89 -11.97
CA LYS A 124 -7.30 -9.57 -10.84
C LYS A 124 -6.37 -8.60 -10.11
N VAL A 125 -6.27 -8.78 -8.80
CA VAL A 125 -5.28 -8.08 -7.99
C VAL A 125 -3.89 -8.54 -8.40
N THR A 126 -3.00 -7.59 -8.65
CA THR A 126 -1.59 -7.81 -9.00
C THR A 126 -0.65 -7.31 -7.91
N ARG A 127 -1.12 -6.38 -7.06
CA ARG A 127 -0.39 -5.91 -5.88
C ARG A 127 -1.36 -5.53 -4.76
N LEU A 128 -1.01 -5.89 -3.54
CA LEU A 128 -1.62 -5.37 -2.31
C LEU A 128 -0.59 -4.55 -1.54
N GLU A 129 -1.00 -3.40 -1.01
CA GLU A 129 -0.15 -2.50 -0.25
C GLU A 129 -0.83 -2.19 1.09
N THR A 130 -0.09 -2.23 2.19
CA THR A 130 -0.63 -1.91 3.53
C THR A 130 0.29 -0.99 4.30
N ASP A 131 -0.29 0.00 4.98
CA ASP A 131 0.35 0.85 5.98
C ASP A 131 0.14 0.21 7.37
N GLU A 132 1.19 -0.41 7.90
CA GLU A 132 1.13 -1.13 9.17
C GLU A 132 1.27 -0.19 10.38
N ASN A 133 2.00 0.93 10.22
CA ASN A 133 2.28 1.88 11.30
C ASN A 133 1.32 3.10 11.35
N GLN A 134 0.47 3.25 10.34
CA GLN A 134 -0.49 4.35 10.14
C GLN A 134 0.15 5.73 10.01
N ASP A 135 1.32 5.83 9.36
CA ASP A 135 2.00 7.10 9.10
C ASP A 135 1.61 7.76 7.77
N GLY A 136 0.78 7.09 6.96
CA GLY A 136 0.32 7.53 5.65
C GLY A 136 1.20 7.06 4.50
N ARG A 137 2.22 6.23 4.75
CA ARG A 137 3.01 5.53 3.74
C ARG A 137 2.78 4.02 3.84
N MET A 138 2.82 3.35 2.70
CA MET A 138 2.65 1.90 2.64
C MET A 138 3.96 1.22 3.03
N ASP A 139 3.88 0.23 3.92
CA ASP A 139 5.03 -0.49 4.46
C ASP A 139 5.21 -1.86 3.82
N VAL A 140 4.11 -2.56 3.51
CA VAL A 140 4.14 -3.93 2.99
C VAL A 140 3.53 -3.98 1.60
N PHE A 141 4.24 -4.64 0.67
CA PHE A 141 3.83 -4.77 -0.73
C PHE A 141 3.84 -6.24 -1.14
N GLN A 142 2.67 -6.82 -1.38
CA GLN A 142 2.51 -8.21 -1.81
C GLN A 142 2.25 -8.25 -3.32
N TYR A 143 2.96 -9.12 -4.05
CA TYR A 143 2.88 -9.23 -5.50
C TYR A 143 2.28 -10.56 -5.94
N PHE A 144 1.38 -10.49 -6.92
CA PHE A 144 0.64 -11.63 -7.46
C PHE A 144 0.76 -11.63 -8.99
N PRO A 145 1.37 -12.67 -9.61
CA PRO A 145 1.36 -12.84 -11.04
C PRO A 145 -0.01 -13.30 -11.54
N GLU A 146 -0.15 -13.50 -12.85
CA GLU A 146 -1.46 -13.71 -13.50
C GLU A 146 -2.22 -14.97 -13.06
N ASP A 147 -1.50 -16.01 -12.63
CA ASP A 147 -2.05 -17.26 -12.09
C ASP A 147 -2.52 -17.12 -10.63
N GLY A 148 -2.14 -16.03 -9.94
CA GLY A 148 -2.70 -15.59 -8.67
C GLY A 148 -2.01 -16.10 -7.42
N HIS A 149 -0.92 -16.88 -7.52
CA HIS A 149 -0.14 -17.27 -6.35
C HIS A 149 0.65 -16.07 -5.80
N MET A 150 1.04 -16.10 -4.54
CA MET A 150 1.94 -15.08 -4.00
C MET A 150 3.37 -15.37 -4.46
N GLU A 151 4.01 -14.47 -5.20
CA GLU A 151 5.39 -14.66 -5.67
C GLU A 151 6.41 -13.93 -4.81
N ARG A 152 6.01 -12.79 -4.23
CA ARG A 152 6.93 -11.89 -3.53
C ARG A 152 6.21 -10.98 -2.53
N VAL A 153 6.85 -10.72 -1.40
CA VAL A 153 6.46 -9.67 -0.47
C VAL A 153 7.66 -8.77 -0.19
N GLU A 154 7.45 -7.46 -0.20
CA GLU A 154 8.44 -6.44 0.14
C GLU A 154 7.99 -5.70 1.40
N TYR A 155 8.95 -5.37 2.26
CA TYR A 155 8.72 -4.66 3.53
C TYR A 155 9.66 -3.47 3.65
N ASP A 156 9.13 -2.32 4.03
CA ASP A 156 9.84 -1.21 4.67
C ASP A 156 9.71 -1.38 6.19
N ALA A 157 10.47 -2.32 6.77
CA ALA A 157 10.36 -2.63 8.20
C ALA A 157 10.91 -1.50 9.09
N SER A 158 11.80 -0.67 8.53
CA SER A 158 12.39 0.50 9.19
C SER A 158 11.52 1.76 9.12
N HIS A 159 10.52 1.78 8.23
CA HIS A 159 9.58 2.88 7.97
C HIS A 159 10.30 4.17 7.51
N ASP A 160 11.34 4.02 6.69
CA ASP A 160 12.14 5.14 6.17
C ASP A 160 11.80 5.51 4.70
N GLY A 161 10.87 4.77 4.10
CA GLY A 161 10.44 4.90 2.72
C GLY A 161 11.21 4.00 1.74
N LYS A 162 12.09 3.12 2.23
CA LYS A 162 12.84 2.17 1.42
C LYS A 162 12.56 0.74 1.87
N ILE A 163 12.49 -0.16 0.90
CA ILE A 163 12.36 -1.59 1.19
C ILE A 163 13.67 -2.09 1.78
N ASP A 164 13.60 -2.77 2.92
CA ASP A 164 14.72 -3.37 3.62
C ASP A 164 14.62 -4.90 3.74
N ARG A 165 13.47 -5.48 3.35
CA ARG A 165 13.27 -6.92 3.36
C ARG A 165 12.41 -7.39 2.19
N TRP A 166 12.85 -8.48 1.55
CA TRP A 166 12.14 -9.13 0.45
C TRP A 166 11.95 -10.61 0.77
N GLU A 167 10.73 -11.10 0.64
CA GLU A 167 10.40 -12.53 0.71
C GLU A 167 10.03 -13.03 -0.69
N PHE A 168 10.51 -14.22 -1.06
CA PHE A 168 10.22 -14.84 -2.35
C PHE A 168 9.64 -16.23 -2.16
N PHE A 169 8.60 -16.52 -2.92
CA PHE A 169 7.80 -17.73 -2.80
C PHE A 169 7.85 -18.53 -4.12
N GLY A 170 7.76 -19.85 -4.01
CA GLY A 170 7.57 -20.72 -5.17
C GLY A 170 6.12 -20.74 -5.66
N ASN A 171 5.88 -21.35 -6.81
CA ASN A 171 4.53 -21.50 -7.38
C ASN A 171 3.57 -22.31 -6.49
N ASP A 172 4.10 -23.06 -5.51
CA ASP A 172 3.34 -23.79 -4.50
C ASP A 172 3.12 -22.97 -3.21
N GLU A 173 3.39 -21.66 -3.27
CA GLU A 173 3.32 -20.70 -2.16
C GLU A 173 4.25 -21.04 -0.99
N THR A 174 5.28 -21.86 -1.24
CA THR A 174 6.31 -22.13 -0.23
C THR A 174 7.36 -21.02 -0.21
N LEU A 175 7.76 -20.59 0.99
CA LEU A 175 8.81 -19.59 1.16
C LEU A 175 10.15 -20.20 0.74
N HIS A 176 10.78 -19.60 -0.26
CA HIS A 176 12.06 -20.06 -0.81
C HIS A 176 13.24 -19.24 -0.26
N SER A 177 13.11 -17.92 -0.21
CA SER A 177 14.16 -17.06 0.32
C SER A 177 13.67 -15.77 0.95
N ILE A 178 14.46 -15.25 1.89
CA ILE A 178 14.31 -13.90 2.45
C ILE A 178 15.62 -13.15 2.27
N ASN A 179 15.54 -11.93 1.74
CA ASN A 179 16.67 -11.04 1.55
C ASN A 179 16.51 -9.83 2.47
N PHE A 180 17.62 -9.30 2.99
CA PHE A 180 17.65 -8.16 3.91
C PHE A 180 18.69 -7.14 3.45
N ASP A 181 18.32 -5.86 3.39
CA ASP A 181 19.22 -4.72 3.33
C ASP A 181 19.48 -4.27 4.78
N ILE A 182 20.72 -4.43 5.24
CA ILE A 182 21.10 -4.19 6.64
C ILE A 182 21.70 -2.78 6.78
N ASN A 183 22.27 -2.24 5.71
CA ASN A 183 22.98 -0.97 5.72
C ASN A 183 22.14 0.22 5.19
N HIS A 184 20.92 -0.05 4.68
CA HIS A 184 19.96 0.90 4.10
C HIS A 184 20.43 1.59 2.81
N ASP A 185 21.28 0.93 2.02
CA ASP A 185 21.78 1.44 0.73
C ASP A 185 20.87 1.11 -0.46
N GLY A 186 19.83 0.29 -0.24
CA GLY A 186 18.86 -0.14 -1.23
C GLY A 186 19.20 -1.47 -1.90
N ASN A 187 20.28 -2.13 -1.50
CA ASN A 187 20.66 -3.47 -1.97
C ASN A 187 20.66 -4.45 -0.80
N PRO A 188 20.28 -5.73 -1.02
CA PRO A 188 20.38 -6.73 0.03
C PRO A 188 21.84 -7.05 0.37
N ASP A 189 22.10 -7.22 1.67
CA ASP A 189 23.39 -7.62 2.25
C ASP A 189 23.35 -9.04 2.83
N GLN A 190 22.15 -9.60 3.02
CA GLN A 190 21.97 -10.94 3.55
C GLN A 190 20.85 -11.67 2.80
N TRP A 191 21.08 -12.94 2.48
CA TRP A 191 20.10 -13.83 1.85
C TRP A 191 19.95 -15.10 2.67
N GLN A 192 18.72 -15.48 2.98
CA GLN A 192 18.36 -16.70 3.69
C GLN A 192 17.56 -17.61 2.77
N TYR A 193 17.87 -18.89 2.73
CA TYR A 193 17.20 -19.88 1.87
C TYR A 193 16.56 -20.98 2.68
N PHE A 194 15.33 -21.35 2.31
CA PHE A 194 14.49 -22.27 3.05
C PHE A 194 14.06 -23.47 2.20
N LYS A 195 13.82 -24.59 2.87
CA LYS A 195 13.19 -25.79 2.33
C LYS A 195 11.88 -26.03 3.06
N ASN A 196 10.80 -26.31 2.32
CA ASN A 196 9.46 -26.50 2.86
C ASN A 196 9.02 -25.33 3.79
N SER A 197 9.31 -24.10 3.36
CA SER A 197 9.01 -22.83 4.05
C SER A 197 9.65 -22.60 5.43
N THR A 198 10.27 -23.61 6.06
CA THR A 198 10.62 -23.56 7.49
C THR A 198 12.04 -24.00 7.80
N LEU A 199 12.59 -24.93 7.03
CA LEU A 199 13.94 -25.42 7.25
C LEU A 199 14.93 -24.48 6.58
N LEU A 200 15.62 -23.65 7.36
CA LEU A 200 16.75 -22.84 6.90
C LEU A 200 17.87 -23.78 6.44
N ILE A 201 18.28 -23.67 5.17
CA ILE A 201 19.32 -24.53 4.57
C ILE A 201 20.61 -23.78 4.27
N LYS A 202 20.53 -22.47 4.03
CA LYS A 202 21.68 -21.64 3.66
C LYS A 202 21.45 -20.19 4.06
N VAL A 203 22.51 -19.53 4.50
CA VAL A 203 22.55 -18.06 4.65
C VAL A 203 23.79 -17.53 3.93
N GLU A 204 23.63 -16.45 3.19
CA GLU A 204 24.69 -15.70 2.53
C GLU A 204 24.77 -14.31 3.12
N HIS A 205 25.98 -13.77 3.25
CA HIS A 205 26.23 -12.40 3.68
C HIS A 205 27.25 -11.72 2.78
N ASP A 206 26.97 -10.48 2.43
CA ASP A 206 27.93 -9.48 2.02
C ASP A 206 28.29 -8.66 3.28
N THR A 207 29.44 -8.92 3.88
CA THR A 207 29.82 -8.30 5.16
C THR A 207 30.55 -6.97 4.98
N ASN A 208 30.99 -6.65 3.76
CA ASN A 208 31.70 -5.42 3.44
C ASN A 208 30.89 -4.44 2.58
N PHE A 209 29.69 -4.85 2.15
CA PHE A 209 28.73 -4.07 1.37
C PHE A 209 29.26 -3.68 -0.03
N ASP A 210 29.99 -4.58 -0.69
CA ASP A 210 30.54 -4.35 -2.03
C ASP A 210 29.70 -4.97 -3.17
N GLY A 211 28.56 -5.57 -2.82
CA GLY A 211 27.63 -6.26 -3.70
C GLY A 211 28.01 -7.73 -3.96
N LYS A 212 28.97 -8.29 -3.21
CA LYS A 212 29.39 -9.68 -3.35
C LYS A 212 29.35 -10.40 -2.02
N VAL A 213 28.77 -11.59 -2.05
CA VAL A 213 28.78 -12.48 -0.89
C VAL A 213 30.22 -12.87 -0.56
N ASP A 214 30.59 -12.74 0.71
CA ASP A 214 31.90 -13.11 1.26
C ASP A 214 31.80 -14.15 2.39
N ARG A 215 30.57 -14.49 2.80
CA ARG A 215 30.31 -15.46 3.87
C ARG A 215 29.08 -16.31 3.57
N TRP A 216 29.25 -17.63 3.67
CA TRP A 216 28.18 -18.61 3.49
C TRP A 216 28.06 -19.51 4.72
N GLU A 217 26.84 -19.69 5.21
CA GLU A 217 26.48 -20.66 6.23
C GLU A 217 25.57 -21.73 5.64
N TYR A 218 25.80 -22.99 6.00
CA TYR A 218 25.01 -24.15 5.57
C TYR A 218 24.48 -24.90 6.79
N PHE A 219 23.26 -25.39 6.69
CA PHE A 219 22.54 -26.06 7.77
C PHE A 219 22.09 -27.46 7.35
N ASP A 220 22.10 -28.39 8.31
CA ASP A 220 21.63 -29.77 8.11
C ASP A 220 20.09 -29.86 8.09
N ASP A 221 19.54 -31.04 7.78
CA ASP A 221 18.09 -31.29 7.75
C ASP A 221 17.40 -31.12 9.14
N TYR A 222 18.17 -30.89 10.21
CA TYR A 222 17.69 -30.59 11.56
C TYR A 222 17.86 -29.11 11.94
N GLY A 223 18.25 -28.25 10.98
CA GLY A 223 18.47 -26.83 11.17
C GLY A 223 19.73 -26.48 11.96
N LYS A 224 20.68 -27.42 12.12
CA LYS A 224 21.95 -27.16 12.80
C LYS A 224 23.02 -26.77 11.80
N MET A 225 23.82 -25.76 12.15
CA MET A 225 24.94 -25.31 11.33
C MET A 225 25.92 -26.48 11.04
N GLU A 226 26.05 -26.82 9.77
CA GLU A 226 26.92 -27.89 9.26
C GLU A 226 28.29 -27.33 8.85
N ARG A 227 28.29 -26.20 8.16
CA ARG A 227 29.50 -25.61 7.55
C ARG A 227 29.38 -24.10 7.42
N VAL A 228 30.51 -23.42 7.64
CA VAL A 228 30.70 -22.00 7.31
C VAL A 228 31.86 -21.87 6.34
N GLU A 229 31.68 -21.03 5.33
CA GLU A 229 32.64 -20.69 4.29
C GLU A 229 32.87 -19.17 4.31
N LEU A 230 34.13 -18.73 4.22
CA LEU A 230 34.51 -17.31 4.30
C LEU A 230 35.56 -16.96 3.24
N ASP A 231 35.32 -15.87 2.51
CA ASP A 231 36.31 -15.07 1.78
C ASP A 231 36.64 -13.85 2.65
N ARG A 232 37.81 -13.84 3.29
CA ARG A 232 38.17 -12.81 4.28
C ARG A 232 38.95 -11.66 3.67
N ASN A 233 39.49 -11.84 2.48
CA ASN A 233 40.23 -10.81 1.78
C ASN A 233 39.41 -10.16 0.65
N HIS A 234 38.19 -10.64 0.42
CA HIS A 234 37.21 -10.15 -0.56
C HIS A 234 37.75 -10.20 -1.99
N ASP A 235 38.59 -11.21 -2.30
CA ASP A 235 39.17 -11.39 -3.64
C ASP A 235 38.31 -12.28 -4.56
N GLY A 236 37.16 -12.74 -4.06
CA GLY A 236 36.22 -13.63 -4.73
C GLY A 236 36.59 -15.11 -4.59
N LYS A 237 37.55 -15.46 -3.72
CA LYS A 237 37.98 -16.83 -3.48
C LYS A 237 37.83 -17.19 -2.01
N LEU A 238 37.52 -18.46 -1.80
CA LEU A 238 37.30 -19.00 -0.49
C LEU A 238 38.62 -19.15 0.30
N ASP A 239 38.70 -18.52 1.47
CA ASP A 239 39.84 -18.56 2.36
C ASP A 239 39.73 -19.63 3.46
N LEU A 240 38.51 -19.84 3.98
CA LEU A 240 38.28 -20.70 5.14
C LEU A 240 37.01 -21.52 4.98
N ILE A 241 37.13 -22.82 5.27
CA ILE A 241 35.99 -23.73 5.45
C ILE A 241 36.05 -24.27 6.87
N LYS A 242 35.02 -23.97 7.67
CA LYS A 242 34.83 -24.54 9.00
C LYS A 242 33.64 -25.48 8.96
N ARG A 243 33.89 -26.78 9.20
CA ARG A 243 32.82 -27.78 9.33
C ARG A 243 32.56 -28.07 10.81
N ARG A 244 31.32 -28.42 11.12
CA ARG A 244 30.99 -29.02 12.41
C ARG A 244 31.78 -30.34 12.56
N PRO A 245 32.41 -30.59 13.72
CA PRO A 245 33.11 -31.84 13.99
C PRO A 245 32.16 -33.04 14.05
#